data_AF-A0A955MLX0-F1
#
_entry.id   AF-A0A955MLX0-F1
#
_cell.length_a   1.000
_cell.length_b   1.000
_cell.length_c   1.000
_cell.angle_alpha   90.00
_cell.angle_beta   90.00
_cell.angle_gamma   90.00
#
_symmetry.space_group_name_H-M   'P 1'
#
loop_
_entity.id
_entity.type
_entity.pdbx_description
1 polymer ?
#
loop_
_entity_poly.entity_id
_entity_poly.type
_entity_poly.pdbx_seq_one_letter_code
_entity_poly.pdbx_strand_id
1 'polypeptide(L)'
;MKSCRWIERVGAYHDGEMSGEIREDFEIHLSDCPCCREELRSLRDLSTSVCEESVGSMPRPLREAILQIPRKQARIDMLPTAKALASVAALLLVISLGFSLKIGDWPLGGDDRWHDSYVVEEWDSEALEEPEAEVTHWVVAGLSEKERR
;
A
#
# COMPACT_ATOMS: atom_id res chain seq x y z
N MET A 1 -12.95 22.35 -12.88
CA MET A 1 -12.16 22.07 -11.65
C MET A 1 -10.75 21.70 -12.07
N LYS A 2 -9.70 22.26 -11.46
CA LYS A 2 -8.32 21.89 -11.82
C LYS A 2 -8.03 20.52 -11.22
N SER A 3 -7.69 19.54 -12.06
CA SER A 3 -7.23 18.22 -11.63
C SER A 3 -5.89 18.36 -10.92
N CYS A 4 -5.86 18.18 -9.60
CA CYS A 4 -4.62 18.13 -8.84
C CYS A 4 -4.06 16.72 -8.86
N ARG A 5 -2.79 16.55 -9.22
CA ARG A 5 -2.11 15.25 -9.25
C ARG A 5 -2.09 14.54 -7.88
N TRP A 6 -2.12 15.29 -6.78
CA TRP A 6 -2.07 14.72 -5.44
C TRP A 6 -3.43 14.26 -4.90
N ILE A 7 -4.53 14.50 -5.62
CA ILE A 7 -5.87 14.18 -5.15
C ILE A 7 -6.05 12.68 -4.89
N GLU A 8 -5.50 11.83 -5.75
CA GLU A 8 -5.55 10.37 -5.65
C GLU A 8 -4.80 9.84 -4.42
N ARG A 9 -3.91 10.65 -3.84
CA ARG A 9 -3.10 10.29 -2.68
C ARG A 9 -3.70 10.72 -1.34
N VAL A 10 -4.80 11.49 -1.36
CA VAL A 10 -5.44 11.99 -0.13
C VAL A 10 -5.91 10.83 0.78
N GLY A 11 -6.41 9.73 0.20
CA GLY A 11 -6.82 8.54 0.95
C GLY A 11 -5.66 7.87 1.69
N ALA A 12 -4.56 7.58 0.99
CA ALA A 12 -3.35 7.01 1.60
C ALA A 12 -2.78 7.90 2.72
N TYR A 13 -2.90 9.23 2.60
CA TYR A 13 -2.52 10.15 3.67
C TYR A 13 -3.46 10.03 4.88
N HIS A 14 -4.78 9.98 4.64
CA HIS A 14 -5.80 9.84 5.67
C HIS A 14 -5.62 8.55 6.49
N ASP A 15 -5.31 7.45 5.82
CA ASP A 15 -5.16 6.13 6.44
C ASP A 15 -3.77 5.90 7.06
N GLY A 16 -2.84 6.85 6.87
CA GLY A 16 -1.49 6.79 7.42
C GLY A 16 -0.53 5.87 6.66
N GLU A 17 -0.82 5.57 5.39
CA GLU A 17 -0.05 4.65 4.55
C GLU A 17 1.15 5.32 3.85
N MET A 18 1.29 6.64 3.96
CA MET A 18 2.43 7.37 3.40
C MET A 18 3.71 7.22 4.25
N SER A 19 4.82 6.92 3.58
CA SER A 19 6.16 6.93 4.17
C SER A 19 6.70 8.36 4.34
N GLY A 20 7.70 8.53 5.22
CA GLY A 20 8.17 9.84 5.71
C GLY A 20 8.34 10.94 4.65
N GLU A 21 9.24 10.75 3.69
CA GLU A 21 9.53 11.77 2.66
C GLU A 21 8.30 12.13 1.82
N ILE A 22 7.53 11.13 1.37
CA ILE A 22 6.31 11.35 0.58
C ILE A 22 5.24 12.09 1.39
N ARG A 23 5.15 11.77 2.68
CA ARG A 23 4.23 12.42 3.61
C ARG A 23 4.59 13.89 3.79
N GLU A 24 5.87 14.21 4.00
CA GLU A 24 6.36 15.58 4.15
C GLU A 24 6.06 16.41 2.89
N ASP A 25 6.36 15.89 1.70
CA ASP A 25 6.04 16.54 0.43
C ASP A 25 4.52 16.80 0.26
N PHE A 26 3.70 15.82 0.65
CA PHE A 26 2.25 15.96 0.59
C PHE A 26 1.73 17.00 1.59
N GLU A 27 2.30 17.06 2.80
CA GLU A 27 1.92 18.05 3.82
C GLU A 27 2.25 19.48 3.37
N ILE A 28 3.40 19.68 2.71
CA ILE A 28 3.74 20.96 2.05
C ILE A 28 2.73 21.28 0.95
N HIS A 29 2.40 20.32 0.08
CA HIS A 29 1.39 20.54 -0.95
C HIS A 29 0.00 20.88 -0.36
N LEU A 30 -0.36 20.24 0.74
CA LEU A 30 -1.65 20.42 1.43
C LEU A 30 -1.80 21.84 2.02
N SER A 31 -0.70 22.50 2.42
CA SER A 31 -0.74 23.90 2.86
C SER A 31 -1.13 24.87 1.73
N ASP A 32 -0.93 24.45 0.48
CA ASP A 32 -1.05 25.33 -0.67
C ASP A 32 -2.24 24.97 -1.59
N CYS A 33 -2.66 23.69 -1.69
CA CYS A 33 -3.84 23.35 -2.48
C CYS A 33 -5.14 23.35 -1.67
N PRO A 34 -6.10 24.25 -1.96
CA PRO A 34 -7.45 24.18 -1.37
C PRO A 34 -8.19 22.90 -1.78
N CYS A 35 -7.91 22.39 -2.99
CA CYS A 35 -8.52 21.18 -3.52
C CYS A 35 -8.31 19.94 -2.64
N CYS A 36 -7.06 19.66 -2.27
CA CYS A 36 -6.69 18.51 -1.46
C CYS A 36 -7.15 18.68 -0.01
N ARG A 37 -7.25 19.92 0.49
CA ARG A 37 -7.80 20.19 1.82
C ARG A 37 -9.29 19.90 1.91
N GLU A 38 -10.04 20.29 0.89
CA GLU A 38 -11.48 20.04 0.82
C GLU A 38 -11.76 18.53 0.73
N GLU A 39 -11.01 17.81 -0.09
CA GLU A 39 -11.12 16.35 -0.19
C GLU A 39 -10.77 15.66 1.13
N LEU A 40 -9.65 16.06 1.77
CA LEU A 40 -9.25 15.50 3.06
C LEU A 40 -10.30 15.77 4.15
N ARG A 41 -10.97 16.93 4.09
CA ARG A 41 -12.07 17.26 5.00
C ARG A 41 -13.27 16.35 4.75
N SER A 42 -13.66 16.16 3.50
CA SER A 42 -14.74 15.25 3.11
C SER A 42 -14.53 13.83 3.64
N LEU A 43 -13.32 13.27 3.49
CA LEU A 43 -12.98 11.95 4.04
C LEU A 43 -13.09 11.88 5.56
N ARG A 44 -12.64 12.92 6.28
CA ARG A 44 -12.73 12.99 7.74
C ARG A 44 -14.16 13.11 8.23
N ASP A 45 -14.96 13.93 7.56
CA ASP A 45 -16.38 14.11 7.89
C ASP A 45 -17.12 12.79 7.68
N LEU A 46 -16.89 12.09 6.56
CA LEU A 46 -17.43 10.76 6.31
C LEU A 46 -17.00 9.75 7.40
N SER A 47 -15.71 9.69 7.73
CA SER A 47 -15.20 8.80 8.78
C SER A 47 -15.86 9.09 10.14
N THR A 48 -16.16 10.36 10.42
CA THR A 48 -16.82 10.78 11.66
C THR A 48 -18.28 10.32 11.66
N SER A 49 -19.02 10.57 10.58
CA SER A 49 -20.42 10.13 10.45
C SER A 49 -20.57 8.62 10.54
N VAL A 50 -19.66 7.86 9.91
CA VAL A 50 -19.65 6.39 10.04
C VAL A 50 -19.39 5.97 11.49
N CYS A 51 -18.46 6.62 12.19
CA CYS A 51 -18.19 6.31 13.60
C CYS A 51 -19.35 6.69 14.54
N GLU A 52 -20.06 7.77 14.27
CA GLU A 52 -21.21 8.20 15.08
C GLU A 52 -22.39 7.23 15.00
N GLU A 53 -22.69 6.71 13.80
CA GLU A 53 -23.79 5.76 13.58
C GLU A 53 -23.42 4.32 14.03
N SER A 54 -22.15 3.93 13.86
CA SER A 54 -21.73 2.52 13.99
C SER A 54 -21.40 2.06 15.41
N VAL A 55 -21.35 2.95 16.40
CA VAL A 55 -20.99 2.54 17.76
C VAL A 55 -22.22 2.17 18.58
N GLY A 56 -22.76 0.98 18.29
CA GLY A 56 -23.23 0.14 19.39
C GLY A 56 -22.06 -0.01 20.37
N SER A 57 -22.24 0.39 21.63
CA SER A 57 -21.14 0.41 22.61
C SER A 57 -20.39 -0.92 22.58
N MET A 58 -19.09 -0.89 22.26
CA MET A 58 -18.25 -2.08 22.31
C MET A 58 -18.47 -2.76 23.66
N PRO A 59 -18.84 -4.06 23.70
CA PRO A 59 -19.08 -4.74 24.97
C PRO A 59 -17.85 -4.59 25.87
N ARG A 60 -18.06 -4.13 27.11
CA ARG A 60 -17.00 -3.97 28.12
C ARG A 60 -16.01 -5.14 28.18
N PRO A 61 -16.43 -6.43 28.14
CA PRO A 61 -15.47 -7.54 28.19
C PRO A 61 -14.52 -7.58 26.98
N LEU A 62 -14.96 -7.15 25.80
CA LEU A 62 -14.11 -7.09 24.61
C LEU A 62 -13.09 -5.95 24.73
N ARG A 63 -13.52 -4.81 25.24
CA ARG A 63 -12.63 -3.66 25.51
C ARG A 63 -11.55 -4.02 26.53
N GLU A 64 -11.94 -4.69 27.61
CA GLU A 64 -11.01 -5.17 28.64
C GLU A 64 -10.05 -6.22 28.09
N ALA A 65 -10.54 -7.15 27.26
CA ALA A 65 -9.70 -8.14 26.59
C ALA A 65 -8.63 -7.49 25.71
N ILE A 66 -8.99 -6.47 24.90
CA ILE A 66 -8.04 -5.74 24.05
C ILE A 66 -7.00 -4.99 24.89
N LEU A 67 -7.41 -4.37 25.99
CA LEU A 67 -6.49 -3.65 26.90
C LEU A 67 -5.53 -4.59 27.63
N GLN A 68 -5.95 -5.83 27.86
CA GLN A 68 -5.11 -6.84 28.50
C GLN A 68 -4.17 -7.56 27.53
N ILE A 69 -4.29 -7.38 26.20
CA ILE A 69 -3.29 -7.88 25.27
C ILE A 69 -1.99 -7.14 25.61
N PRO A 70 -0.99 -7.81 26.22
CA PRO A 70 0.27 -7.14 26.46
C PRO A 70 0.77 -6.70 25.11
N ARG A 71 0.95 -5.38 24.92
CA ARG A 71 1.70 -4.84 23.79
C ARG A 71 3.13 -5.34 23.96
N LYS A 72 3.36 -6.60 23.61
CA LYS A 72 4.66 -7.08 23.19
C LYS A 72 4.91 -6.31 21.90
N GLN A 73 5.33 -5.06 22.04
CA GLN A 73 6.34 -4.52 21.16
C GLN A 73 7.49 -5.50 21.28
N ALA A 74 7.41 -6.56 20.48
CA ALA A 74 8.55 -7.31 20.10
C ALA A 74 9.44 -6.24 19.47
N ARG A 75 10.32 -5.65 20.29
CA ARG A 75 11.66 -5.36 19.82
C ARG A 75 12.12 -6.72 19.33
N ILE A 76 11.87 -6.97 18.05
CA ILE A 76 12.57 -8.01 17.34
C ILE A 76 14.00 -7.55 17.52
N ASP A 77 14.71 -8.12 18.48
CA ASP A 77 16.14 -7.89 18.64
C ASP A 77 16.74 -8.39 17.34
N MET A 78 16.87 -7.49 16.36
CA MET A 78 17.45 -7.75 15.04
C MET A 78 18.98 -7.88 15.12
N LEU A 79 19.55 -7.70 16.31
CA LEU A 79 20.98 -7.78 16.57
C LEU A 79 21.64 -9.15 16.26
N PRO A 80 21.04 -10.31 16.54
CA PRO A 80 21.67 -11.59 16.27
C PRO A 80 21.60 -11.96 14.78
N THR A 81 20.51 -11.64 14.08
CA THR A 81 20.36 -11.94 12.64
C THR A 81 21.19 -10.99 11.77
N ALA A 82 21.33 -9.71 12.15
CA ALA A 82 22.17 -8.75 11.43
C ALA A 82 23.65 -9.18 11.39
N LYS A 83 24.17 -9.79 12.46
CA LYS A 83 25.56 -10.28 12.51
C LYS A 83 25.81 -11.46 11.56
N ALA A 84 24.84 -12.35 11.40
CA ALA A 84 24.94 -13.48 10.48
C ALA A 84 24.90 -13.03 9.01
N LEU A 85 24.11 -12.00 8.67
CA LEU A 85 24.05 -11.47 7.32
C LEU A 85 25.33 -10.69 6.93
N ALA A 86 25.93 -9.97 7.89
CA ALA A 86 27.16 -9.22 7.64
C ALA A 86 28.35 -10.11 7.26
N SER A 87 28.48 -11.30 7.85
CA SER A 87 29.58 -12.23 7.52
C SER A 87 29.45 -12.81 6.10
N VAL A 88 28.21 -13.13 5.69
CA VAL A 88 27.93 -13.62 4.32
C VAL A 88 28.23 -12.53 3.30
N ALA A 89 27.81 -11.29 3.54
CA ALA A 89 28.10 -10.17 2.65
C ALA A 89 29.61 -9.91 2.51
N ALA A 90 30.37 -9.97 3.62
CA ALA A 90 31.83 -9.82 3.58
C ALA A 90 32.52 -10.92 2.77
N LEU A 91 32.07 -12.18 2.91
CA LEU A 91 32.57 -13.30 2.10
C LEU A 91 32.29 -13.09 0.61
N LEU A 92 31.08 -12.67 0.25
CA LEU A 92 30.73 -12.37 -1.13
C LEU A 92 31.57 -11.24 -1.72
N LEU A 93 31.87 -10.19 -0.94
CA LEU A 93 32.74 -9.10 -1.38
C LEU A 93 34.18 -9.56 -1.61
N VAL A 94 34.74 -10.40 -0.73
CA VAL A 94 36.09 -10.96 -0.89
C VAL A 94 36.15 -11.87 -2.13
N ILE A 95 35.14 -12.72 -2.33
CA ILE A 95 35.05 -13.59 -3.51
C ILE A 95 34.93 -12.76 -4.79
N SER A 96 34.04 -11.76 -4.81
CA SER A 96 33.83 -10.86 -5.96
C SER A 96 35.11 -10.09 -6.31
N LEU A 97 35.82 -9.56 -5.30
CA LEU A 97 37.06 -8.82 -5.52
C LEU A 97 38.17 -9.73 -6.05
N GLY A 98 38.30 -10.95 -5.51
CA GLY A 98 39.25 -11.95 -6.00
C GLY A 98 38.93 -12.43 -7.42
N PHE A 99 37.64 -12.58 -7.74
CA PHE A 99 37.17 -12.95 -9.08
C PHE A 99 37.46 -11.83 -10.09
N SER A 100 37.22 -10.57 -9.71
CA SER A 100 37.48 -9.38 -10.55
C SER A 100 38.96 -9.23 -10.89
N LEU A 101 39.86 -9.52 -9.95
CA LEU A 101 41.31 -9.46 -10.18
C LEU A 101 41.82 -10.60 -11.07
N LYS A 102 41.13 -11.75 -11.09
CA LYS A 102 41.54 -12.93 -11.88
C LYS A 102 40.93 -12.96 -13.29
N ILE A 103 39.83 -12.25 -13.52
CA ILE A 103 39.07 -12.24 -14.79
C ILE A 103 39.17 -10.86 -15.44
N GLY A 104 40.38 -10.30 -15.47
CA GLY A 104 40.70 -8.99 -16.06
C GLY A 104 40.51 -8.88 -17.57
N ASP A 105 39.68 -9.72 -18.19
CA ASP A 105 39.36 -9.70 -19.62
C ASP A 105 37.92 -10.20 -19.89
N TRP A 106 36.97 -9.96 -18.98
CA TRP A 106 35.56 -10.22 -19.31
C TRP A 106 35.08 -9.17 -20.32
N PRO A 107 34.68 -9.56 -21.54
CA PRO A 107 34.13 -8.63 -22.51
C PRO A 107 32.74 -8.22 -22.04
N LEU A 108 32.67 -7.13 -21.27
CA LEU A 108 31.45 -6.34 -21.11
C LEU A 108 31.20 -5.58 -22.43
N GLY A 109 31.11 -6.33 -23.53
CA GLY A 109 30.50 -5.87 -24.76
C GLY A 109 29.00 -5.85 -24.52
N GLY A 110 28.46 -4.66 -24.26
CA GLY A 110 27.02 -4.43 -24.23
C GLY A 110 26.43 -4.88 -25.55
N ASP A 111 25.71 -6.00 -25.53
CA ASP A 111 24.75 -6.31 -26.58
C ASP A 111 23.54 -5.45 -26.24
N ASP A 112 23.44 -4.28 -26.89
CA ASP A 112 22.36 -3.28 -26.75
C ASP A 112 20.96 -3.81 -27.18
N ARG A 113 20.80 -5.13 -27.25
CA ARG A 113 19.65 -5.86 -27.79
C ARG A 113 18.46 -5.95 -26.83
N TRP A 114 18.60 -5.50 -25.59
CA TRP A 114 17.54 -5.61 -24.58
C TRP A 114 16.51 -4.48 -24.62
N HIS A 115 16.70 -3.44 -25.43
CA HIS A 115 15.78 -2.30 -25.50
C HIS A 115 14.56 -2.48 -26.41
N ASP A 116 14.43 -3.59 -27.15
CA ASP A 116 13.44 -3.72 -28.24
C ASP A 116 12.31 -4.75 -28.00
N SER A 117 12.09 -5.20 -26.75
CA SER A 117 11.06 -6.23 -26.45
C SER A 117 9.89 -5.77 -25.59
N TYR A 118 9.70 -4.47 -25.36
CA TYR A 118 8.43 -3.97 -24.84
C TYR A 118 7.40 -3.90 -25.97
N VAL A 119 6.89 -5.08 -26.35
CA VAL A 119 5.61 -5.20 -27.05
C VAL A 119 4.55 -4.75 -26.06
N VAL A 120 4.06 -3.52 -26.24
CA VAL A 120 2.82 -3.07 -25.61
C VAL A 120 1.73 -3.92 -26.27
N GLU A 121 1.25 -4.95 -25.58
CA GLU A 121 -0.02 -5.59 -25.94
C GLU A 121 -1.10 -4.50 -25.87
N GLU A 122 -1.55 -4.10 -27.04
CA GLU A 122 -2.70 -3.24 -27.26
C GLU A 122 -3.90 -3.95 -26.63
N TRP A 123 -4.29 -3.48 -25.44
CA TRP A 123 -5.47 -3.95 -24.74
C TRP A 123 -6.69 -3.62 -25.61
N ASP A 124 -7.22 -4.65 -26.28
CA ASP A 124 -8.51 -4.61 -26.97
C ASP A 124 -9.62 -4.28 -25.96
N SER A 125 -10.03 -3.00 -25.94
CA SER A 125 -11.21 -2.50 -25.22
C SER A 125 -12.54 -2.96 -25.84
N GLU A 126 -12.47 -3.76 -26.90
CA GLU A 126 -13.46 -4.66 -27.50
C GLU A 126 -14.48 -5.37 -26.58
N ALA A 127 -13.96 -5.97 -25.50
CA ALA A 127 -14.59 -7.16 -24.92
C ALA A 127 -15.42 -6.92 -23.64
N LEU A 128 -15.80 -5.67 -23.35
CA LEU A 128 -16.63 -5.32 -22.19
C LEU A 128 -18.06 -4.92 -22.59
N GLU A 129 -18.67 -5.64 -23.53
CA GLU A 129 -20.13 -5.71 -23.65
C GLU A 129 -20.67 -6.75 -22.66
N GLU A 130 -21.08 -6.25 -21.48
CA GLU A 130 -22.08 -6.73 -20.50
C GLU A 130 -22.31 -8.24 -20.22
N PRO A 131 -22.50 -8.58 -18.92
CA PRO A 131 -23.89 -8.73 -18.45
C PRO A 131 -24.12 -8.09 -17.07
N GLU A 132 -24.63 -6.85 -17.05
CA GLU A 132 -25.04 -6.17 -15.80
C GLU A 132 -26.33 -6.74 -15.18
N ALA A 133 -27.01 -7.69 -15.84
CA ALA A 133 -28.33 -8.15 -15.42
C ALA A 133 -28.34 -9.20 -14.29
N GLU A 134 -27.23 -9.90 -14.00
CA GLU A 134 -27.28 -11.06 -13.09
C GLU A 134 -26.82 -10.75 -11.64
N VAL A 135 -26.02 -9.70 -11.43
CA VAL A 135 -25.45 -9.39 -10.12
C VAL A 135 -26.48 -8.75 -9.16
N THR A 136 -27.51 -8.08 -9.69
CA THR A 136 -28.52 -7.41 -8.85
C THR A 136 -29.49 -8.38 -8.17
N HIS A 137 -29.69 -9.61 -8.70
CA HIS A 137 -30.63 -10.56 -8.11
C HIS A 137 -30.17 -11.14 -6.76
N TRP A 138 -28.86 -11.32 -6.55
CA TRP A 138 -28.33 -11.91 -5.30
C TRP A 138 -28.38 -10.95 -4.11
N VAL A 139 -28.25 -9.64 -4.35
CA VAL A 139 -28.26 -8.63 -3.27
C VAL A 139 -29.65 -8.49 -2.63
N VAL A 140 -30.72 -8.61 -3.43
CA VAL A 140 -32.10 -8.49 -2.91
C VAL A 140 -32.54 -9.76 -2.16
N ALA A 141 -32.13 -10.94 -2.63
CA ALA A 141 -32.49 -12.21 -1.98
C ALA A 141 -31.89 -12.35 -0.56
N GLY A 142 -30.66 -11.87 -0.35
CA GLY A 142 -30.00 -11.95 0.96
C GLY A 142 -30.57 -11.04 2.05
N LEU A 143 -31.23 -9.94 1.68
CA LEU A 143 -31.81 -9.00 2.65
C LEU A 143 -33.14 -9.50 3.22
N SER A 144 -33.95 -10.21 2.42
CA SER A 144 -35.26 -10.73 2.87
C SER A 144 -35.16 -11.83 3.93
N GLU A 145 -34.05 -12.56 4.01
CA GLU A 145 -33.92 -13.70 4.92
C GLU A 145 -33.43 -13.28 6.32
N LYS A 146 -32.80 -12.09 6.41
CA LYS A 146 -32.28 -11.54 7.67
C LYS A 146 -33.35 -10.87 8.54
N GLU A 147 -34.49 -10.48 7.98
CA GLU A 147 -35.62 -9.87 8.73
C GLU A 147 -36.58 -10.89 9.38
N ARG A 148 -36.41 -12.19 9.14
CA ARG A 148 -37.26 -13.26 9.72
C ARG A 148 -36.66 -14.01 10.92
N ARG A 149 -35.48 -13.61 11.43
CA ARG A 149 -34.87 -14.16 12.65
C ARG A 149 -34.69 -13.09 13.69
#